data_AF-A0A7X7FS52-F1
#
_entry.id   AF-A0A7X7FS52-F1
#
_cell.length_a   1.000
_cell.length_b   1.000
_cell.length_c   1.000
_cell.angle_alpha   90.00
_cell.angle_beta   90.00
_cell.angle_gamma   90.00
#
_symmetry.space_group_name_H-M   'P 1'
#
loop_
_entity.id
_entity.type
_entity.pdbx_description
1 polymer ?
#
loop_
_entity_poly.entity_id
_entity_poly.type
_entity_poly.pdbx_seq_one_letter_code
_entity_poly.pdbx_strand_id
1 'polypeptide(L)'
;MDEKTRELIAVGASVSAHCQPCLTHHVAKAKEMGIEETEIREAIAVGHLVEKGAMSAMRQFSANALGALPSTTAGVCCGGEKPKGKSCCG
;
A
#
# COMPACT_ATOMS: atom_id res chain seq x y z
N MET A 1 -22.32 -15.62 -4.95
CA MET A 1 -20.86 -15.46 -5.05
C MET A 1 -20.21 -16.80 -4.79
N ASP A 2 -19.44 -17.29 -5.75
CA ASP A 2 -18.71 -18.56 -5.65
C ASP A 2 -17.56 -18.48 -4.62
N GLU A 3 -17.02 -19.64 -4.26
CA GLU A 3 -15.99 -19.74 -3.21
C GLU A 3 -14.67 -19.09 -3.63
N LYS A 4 -14.25 -19.25 -4.90
CA LYS A 4 -13.02 -18.65 -5.43
C LYS A 4 -13.09 -17.13 -5.33
N THR A 5 -14.18 -16.52 -5.81
CA THR A 5 -14.40 -15.08 -5.70
C THR A 5 -14.37 -14.62 -4.24
N ARG A 6 -14.91 -15.41 -3.31
CA ARG A 6 -14.92 -15.09 -1.87
C ARG A 6 -13.55 -15.09 -1.26
N GLU A 7 -12.74 -16.07 -1.61
CA GLU A 7 -11.40 -16.20 -1.08
C GLU A 7 -10.49 -15.08 -1.60
N LEU A 8 -10.57 -14.75 -2.90
CA LEU A 8 -9.82 -13.63 -3.47
C LEU A 8 -10.23 -12.27 -2.86
N ILE A 9 -11.53 -12.06 -2.61
CA ILE A 9 -11.99 -10.86 -1.89
C ILE A 9 -11.44 -10.83 -0.47
N ALA A 10 -11.40 -11.97 0.24
CA ALA A 10 -10.86 -12.05 1.59
C ALA A 10 -9.35 -11.75 1.63
N VAL A 11 -8.58 -12.21 0.63
CA VAL A 11 -7.16 -11.86 0.46
C VAL A 11 -6.98 -10.35 0.30
N GLY A 12 -7.70 -9.72 -0.64
CA GLY A 12 -7.61 -8.27 -0.89
C GLY A 12 -8.08 -7.43 0.31
N ALA A 13 -9.13 -7.85 0.99
CA ALA A 13 -9.64 -7.20 2.21
C ALA A 13 -8.63 -7.30 3.36
N SER A 14 -7.96 -8.43 3.52
CA SER A 14 -6.93 -8.63 4.54
C SER A 14 -5.75 -7.68 4.37
N VAL A 15 -5.30 -7.47 3.12
CA VAL A 15 -4.25 -6.48 2.77
C VAL A 15 -4.73 -5.07 3.12
N SER A 16 -5.92 -4.71 2.66
CA SER A 16 -6.50 -3.37 2.86
C SER A 16 -6.68 -3.02 4.34
N ALA A 17 -6.95 -4.02 5.17
CA ALA A 17 -7.15 -3.87 6.61
C ALA A 17 -5.86 -4.04 7.44
N HIS A 18 -4.71 -4.27 6.79
CA HIS A 18 -3.43 -4.58 7.46
C HIS A 18 -3.49 -5.77 8.43
N CYS A 19 -4.38 -6.75 8.20
CA CYS A 19 -4.49 -7.93 9.06
C CYS A 19 -3.55 -9.04 8.59
N GLN A 20 -2.32 -9.06 9.12
CA GLN A 20 -1.34 -10.12 8.80
C GLN A 20 -1.86 -11.55 9.01
N PRO A 21 -2.44 -11.94 10.17
CA PRO A 21 -2.93 -13.31 10.34
C PRO A 21 -4.08 -13.66 9.40
N CYS A 22 -4.96 -12.70 9.09
CA CYS A 22 -6.02 -12.89 8.10
C CYS A 22 -5.43 -13.17 6.71
N LEU A 23 -4.45 -12.37 6.29
CA LEU A 23 -3.79 -12.54 4.99
C LEU A 23 -3.10 -13.90 4.89
N THR A 24 -2.38 -14.33 5.94
CA THR A 24 -1.75 -15.64 5.98
C THR A 24 -2.77 -16.77 5.84
N HIS A 25 -3.88 -16.70 6.57
CA HIS A 25 -4.95 -17.70 6.49
C HIS A 25 -5.58 -17.77 5.09
N HIS A 26 -5.99 -16.63 4.55
CA HIS A 26 -6.71 -16.58 3.27
C HIS A 26 -5.81 -16.92 2.07
N VAL A 27 -4.53 -16.57 2.11
CA VAL A 27 -3.57 -17.00 1.07
C VAL A 27 -3.33 -18.50 1.13
N ALA A 28 -3.18 -19.10 2.31
CA ALA A 28 -3.02 -20.54 2.45
C ALA A 28 -4.25 -21.28 1.90
N LYS A 29 -5.44 -20.83 2.30
CA LYS A 29 -6.71 -21.41 1.84
C LYS A 29 -6.91 -21.25 0.32
N ALA A 30 -6.60 -20.09 -0.25
CA ALA A 30 -6.67 -19.89 -1.70
C ALA A 30 -5.77 -20.88 -2.47
N LYS A 31 -4.57 -21.13 -1.95
CA LYS A 31 -3.64 -22.13 -2.52
C LYS A 31 -4.19 -23.56 -2.40
N GLU A 32 -4.78 -23.91 -1.26
CA GLU A 32 -5.44 -25.22 -1.05
C GLU A 32 -6.61 -25.44 -2.01
N MET A 33 -7.33 -24.38 -2.37
CA MET A 33 -8.41 -24.41 -3.37
C MET A 33 -7.91 -24.52 -4.82
N GLY A 34 -6.60 -24.51 -5.05
CA GLY A 34 -5.99 -24.57 -6.38
C GLY A 34 -6.14 -23.28 -7.20
N ILE A 35 -6.37 -22.14 -6.53
CA ILE A 35 -6.40 -20.83 -7.20
C ILE A 35 -4.98 -20.50 -7.67
N GLU A 36 -4.88 -19.96 -8.88
CA GLU A 36 -3.60 -19.55 -9.49
C GLU A 36 -2.94 -18.47 -8.61
N GLU A 37 -1.63 -18.60 -8.38
CA GLU A 37 -0.83 -17.63 -7.63
C GLU A 37 -0.90 -16.20 -8.21
N THR A 38 -0.96 -16.09 -9.53
CA THR A 38 -1.25 -14.89 -10.33
C THR A 38 -2.54 -14.22 -9.88
N GLU A 39 -3.65 -14.96 -9.74
CA GLU A 39 -4.92 -14.39 -9.28
C GLU A 39 -4.84 -13.93 -7.82
N ILE A 40 -4.11 -14.68 -6.97
CA ILE A 40 -3.85 -14.27 -5.58
C ILE A 40 -3.02 -12.98 -5.54
N ARG A 41 -1.98 -12.87 -6.38
CA ARG A 41 -1.13 -11.67 -6.50
C ARG A 41 -1.93 -10.47 -7.01
N GLU A 42 -2.84 -10.67 -7.96
CA GLU A 42 -3.76 -9.64 -8.44
C GLU A 42 -4.68 -9.16 -7.31
N ALA A 43 -5.27 -10.07 -6.53
CA ALA A 43 -6.09 -9.69 -5.37
C ALA A 43 -5.29 -8.89 -4.32
N ILE A 44 -4.04 -9.26 -4.06
CA ILE A 44 -3.12 -8.50 -3.20
C ILE A 44 -2.84 -7.11 -3.78
N ALA A 45 -2.57 -7.01 -5.08
CA ALA A 45 -2.32 -5.75 -5.75
C ALA A 45 -3.54 -4.82 -5.66
N VAL A 46 -4.75 -5.34 -5.86
CA VAL A 46 -6.00 -4.60 -5.65
C VAL A 46 -6.14 -4.13 -4.20
N GLY A 47 -5.82 -4.99 -3.23
CA GLY A 47 -5.80 -4.63 -1.81
C GLY A 47 -4.88 -3.44 -1.50
N HIS A 48 -3.66 -3.44 -2.05
CA HIS A 48 -2.72 -2.31 -1.91
C HIS A 48 -3.20 -1.01 -2.59
N LEU A 49 -3.91 -1.12 -3.72
CA LEU A 49 -4.49 0.06 -4.37
C LEU A 49 -5.56 0.72 -3.48
N VAL A 50 -6.42 -0.09 -2.86
CA VAL A 50 -7.44 0.40 -1.92
C VAL A 50 -6.81 0.97 -0.66
N GLU A 51 -5.84 0.25 -0.07
CA GLU A 51 -5.03 0.69 1.08
C GLU A 51 -4.41 2.06 0.83
N LYS A 52 -3.75 2.25 -0.32
CA LYS A 52 -3.12 3.51 -0.71
C LYS A 52 -4.13 4.66 -0.74
N GLY A 53 -5.31 4.43 -1.31
CA GLY A 53 -6.39 5.42 -1.34
C GLY A 53 -6.88 5.78 0.06
N ALA A 54 -7.18 4.77 0.87
CA ALA A 54 -7.64 4.93 2.26
C ALA A 54 -6.60 5.68 3.11
N MET A 55 -5.32 5.34 2.98
CA MET A 55 -4.24 5.98 3.72
C MET A 55 -3.98 7.41 3.27
N SER A 56 -4.10 7.70 1.98
CA SER A 56 -4.03 9.08 1.47
C SER A 56 -5.14 9.94 2.08
N ALA A 57 -6.39 9.45 2.07
CA ALA A 57 -7.53 10.16 2.66
C ALA A 57 -7.36 10.36 4.17
N MET A 58 -6.90 9.33 4.89
CA MET A 58 -6.67 9.40 6.34
C MET A 58 -5.57 10.41 6.69
N ARG A 59 -4.50 10.50 5.88
CA ARG A 59 -3.44 11.51 6.06
C ARG A 59 -3.98 12.93 5.90
N GLN A 60 -4.79 13.17 4.87
CA GLN A 60 -5.45 14.47 4.67
C GLN A 60 -6.38 14.80 5.83
N PHE A 61 -7.22 13.84 6.24
CA PHE A 61 -8.11 14.01 7.37
C PHE A 61 -7.36 14.35 8.66
N SER A 62 -6.28 13.61 8.95
CA SER A 62 -5.46 13.83 10.15
C SER A 62 -4.76 15.19 10.14
N ALA A 63 -4.27 15.64 8.97
CA ALA A 63 -3.70 16.98 8.83
C ALA A 63 -4.74 18.06 9.12
N ASN A 64 -5.94 17.93 8.56
CA ASN A 64 -7.03 18.88 8.76
C ASN A 64 -7.56 18.88 10.21
N ALA A 65 -7.60 17.72 10.87
CA ALA A 65 -8.14 17.57 12.22
C ALA A 65 -7.36 18.39 13.27
N LEU A 66 -6.07 18.63 13.04
CA LEU A 66 -5.21 19.44 13.92
C LEU A 66 -4.94 20.85 13.36
N GLY A 67 -5.54 21.21 12.21
CA GLY A 67 -5.27 22.49 11.53
C GLY A 67 -3.87 22.59 10.91
N ALA A 68 -3.23 21.46 10.58
CA ALA A 68 -1.91 21.45 9.96
C ALA A 68 -1.99 21.83 8.47
N LEU A 69 -1.12 22.77 8.05
CA LEU A 69 -1.02 23.24 6.67
C LEU A 69 -0.70 22.10 5.69
N PRO A 70 -1.17 22.20 4.43
CA PRO A 70 -1.00 21.14 3.44
C PRO A 70 0.49 20.90 3.17
N SER A 71 0.99 19.74 3.60
CA SER A 71 2.30 19.24 3.19
C SER A 71 2.20 18.78 1.74
N THR A 72 2.45 19.70 0.80
CA THR A 72 2.74 19.37 -0.59
C THR A 72 3.91 18.39 -0.64
N THR A 73 3.61 17.21 -1.19
CA THR A 73 4.52 16.27 -1.87
C THR A 73 6.01 16.54 -1.71
N ALA A 74 6.68 15.67 -0.93
CA ALA A 74 8.08 15.37 -1.11
C ALA A 74 8.29 14.86 -2.55
N GLY A 75 8.74 15.77 -3.39
CA GLY A 75 9.09 15.57 -4.79
C GLY A 75 10.19 16.55 -5.19
N VAL A 76 11.19 16.75 -4.34
CA VAL A 76 12.50 17.30 -4.71
C VAL A 76 13.54 16.68 -3.78
N CYS A 77 14.25 15.69 -4.30
CA CYS A 77 15.53 15.24 -3.75
C CYS A 77 16.71 15.95 -4.43
N CYS A 78 16.50 16.99 -5.24
CA CYS A 78 17.56 17.75 -5.90
C CYS A 78 17.11 19.19 -6.13
N GLY A 79 17.64 20.13 -5.36
CA GLY A 79 17.34 21.55 -5.51
C GLY A 79 18.13 22.45 -4.57
N GLY A 80 19.37 22.08 -4.23
CA GLY A 80 20.34 23.01 -3.65
C GLY A 80 21.27 23.48 -4.75
N GLU A 81 21.36 24.80 -4.94
CA GLU A 81 22.37 25.43 -5.80
C GLU A 81 23.75 24.83 -5.49
N LYS A 82 24.43 24.35 -6.54
CA LYS A 82 25.78 23.78 -6.43
C LYS A 82 26.72 24.80 -5.78
N PRO A 83 27.30 24.56 -4.60
CA PRO A 83 28.44 25.34 -4.18
C PRO A 83 29.62 25.01 -5.10
N LYS A 84 30.12 26.01 -5.82
CA LYS A 84 31.43 25.93 -6.50
C LYS A 84 32.50 25.76 -5.42
N GLY A 85 32.98 24.53 -5.21
CA GLY A 85 34.07 24.29 -4.25
C GLY A 85 34.48 22.83 -4.18
N LYS A 86 35.61 22.54 -4.83
CA LYS A 86 36.56 21.42 -4.69
C LYS A 86 36.11 20.23 -3.80
N SER A 87 35.95 19.08 -4.46
CA SER A 87 35.96 17.71 -3.94
C SER A 87 35.82 17.52 -2.43
N CYS A 88 34.66 17.03 -1.99
CA CYS A 88 34.53 16.37 -0.68
C CYS A 88 35.06 14.94 -0.81
N CYS A 89 36.39 14.83 -0.83
CA CYS A 89 37.20 13.61 -0.74
C CYS A 89 36.79 12.75 0.49
N GLY A 90 37.06 11.44 0.51
CA GLY A 90 37.88 10.62 -0.38
C GLY A 90 37.71 9.13 -0.13
#